data_AF-A0A0V8SBS1-F1
#
_entry.id   AF-A0A0V8SBS1-F1
#
_cell.length_a   1.000
_cell.length_b   1.000
_cell.length_c   1.000
_cell.angle_alpha   90.00
_cell.angle_beta   90.00
_cell.angle_gamma   90.00
#
_symmetry.space_group_name_H-M   'P 1'
#
loop_
_entity.id
_entity.type
_entity.pdbx_description
1 polymer ?
#
loop_
_entity_poly.entity_id
_entity_poly.type
_entity_poly.pdbx_seq_one_letter_code
_entity_poly.pdbx_strand_id
1 'polypeptide(L)'
;MIALVVVLSVLGALAVPVVLAVAIPVVLNQTRTEDCSPEVAPAGAGPDAVAYVDAVNRSTPGRVALSDKIEAAGMQMYAEDLQTAVALDDAFLADLRTIEFSPAARPAADRFVVAVEQYRAFVQRALDRPGYLDAHRAEDDAVNDERASAGRALREALGLDRTSCRLNRP
;
A
#
# COMPACT_ATOMS: atom_id res chain seq x y z
N MET A 1 -33.87 -86.69 -4.22
CA MET A 1 -33.46 -86.61 -2.80
C MET A 1 -33.11 -85.18 -2.49
N ILE A 2 -33.68 -84.68 -1.40
CA ILE A 2 -33.75 -83.27 -0.98
C ILE A 2 -32.49 -82.89 -0.20
N ALA A 3 -31.92 -81.71 -0.47
CA ALA A 3 -31.15 -80.89 0.49
C ALA A 3 -31.02 -79.48 -0.11
N LEU A 4 -31.86 -78.52 0.26
CA LEU A 4 -31.82 -77.62 1.42
C LEU A 4 -31.00 -76.33 1.17
N VAL A 5 -31.76 -75.27 0.85
CA VAL A 5 -31.72 -73.88 1.36
C VAL A 5 -30.37 -73.30 1.80
N VAL A 6 -29.94 -72.18 1.20
CA VAL A 6 -29.81 -70.87 1.88
C VAL A 6 -29.95 -69.75 0.82
N VAL A 7 -31.05 -68.99 0.93
CA VAL A 7 -31.18 -67.66 0.35
C VAL A 7 -30.49 -66.69 1.32
N LEU A 8 -29.40 -66.05 0.89
CA LEU A 8 -28.85 -64.90 1.58
C LEU A 8 -28.92 -63.69 0.65
N SER A 9 -29.87 -62.81 0.95
CA SER A 9 -30.02 -61.49 0.37
C SER A 9 -28.82 -60.63 0.74
N VAL A 10 -28.07 -60.16 -0.26
CA VAL A 10 -27.22 -58.98 -0.10
C VAL A 10 -27.56 -58.01 -1.23
N LEU A 11 -28.46 -57.08 -0.91
CA LEU A 11 -28.59 -55.80 -1.60
C LEU A 11 -27.25 -55.06 -1.47
N GLY A 12 -26.36 -55.25 -2.45
CA GLY A 12 -25.18 -54.42 -2.64
C GLY A 12 -25.54 -53.20 -3.47
N ALA A 13 -26.16 -52.20 -2.85
CA ALA A 13 -26.39 -50.91 -3.48
C ALA A 13 -25.04 -50.30 -3.91
N LEU A 14 -24.88 -50.09 -5.22
CA LEU A 14 -23.80 -49.30 -5.81
C LEU A 14 -23.93 -47.85 -5.31
N ALA A 15 -23.30 -47.55 -4.17
CA ALA A 15 -23.12 -46.18 -3.71
C ALA A 15 -22.00 -45.54 -4.55
N VAL A 16 -22.40 -44.90 -5.65
CA VAL A 16 -21.55 -43.97 -6.40
C VAL A 16 -21.27 -42.79 -5.46
N PRO A 17 -20.00 -42.50 -5.08
CA PRO A 17 -19.71 -41.28 -4.35
C PRO A 17 -19.91 -40.11 -5.30
N VAL A 18 -21.03 -39.40 -5.12
CA VAL A 18 -21.22 -38.07 -5.68
C VAL A 18 -20.18 -37.18 -5.01
N VAL A 19 -19.08 -36.91 -5.70
CA VAL A 19 -18.13 -35.87 -5.32
C VAL A 19 -18.86 -34.55 -5.52
N LEU A 20 -19.55 -34.09 -4.47
CA LEU A 20 -19.97 -32.70 -4.37
C LEU A 20 -18.69 -31.88 -4.32
N ALA A 21 -18.31 -31.32 -5.48
CA ALA A 21 -17.38 -30.21 -5.54
C ALA A 21 -18.01 -29.05 -4.75
N VAL A 22 -17.66 -28.95 -3.47
CA VAL A 22 -17.92 -27.77 -2.67
C VAL A 22 -17.07 -26.67 -3.27
N ALA A 23 -17.65 -25.90 -4.19
CA ALA A 23 -17.11 -24.63 -4.60
C ALA A 23 -17.15 -23.73 -3.37
N ILE A 24 -16.07 -23.72 -2.59
CA ILE A 24 -15.86 -22.72 -1.56
C ILE A 24 -15.73 -21.40 -2.32
N PRO A 25 -16.64 -20.42 -2.11
CA PRO A 25 -16.39 -19.09 -2.62
C PRO A 25 -15.12 -18.60 -1.92
N VAL A 26 -14.02 -18.56 -2.67
CA VAL A 26 -12.87 -17.75 -2.29
C VAL A 26 -13.40 -16.33 -2.36
N VAL A 27 -13.82 -15.80 -1.21
CA VAL A 27 -13.96 -14.36 -1.02
C VAL A 27 -12.55 -13.84 -1.18
N LEU A 28 -12.20 -13.45 -2.40
CA LEU A 28 -11.11 -12.52 -2.65
C LEU A 28 -11.49 -11.30 -1.84
N ASN A 29 -10.93 -11.20 -0.64
CA ASN A 29 -11.04 -10.02 0.19
C ASN A 29 -10.19 -8.96 -0.51
N GLN A 30 -10.75 -8.39 -1.58
CA GLN A 30 -10.23 -7.22 -2.27
C GLN A 30 -10.24 -6.12 -1.20
N THR A 31 -9.11 -5.93 -0.54
CA THR A 31 -8.83 -4.70 0.17
C THR A 31 -8.88 -3.61 -0.88
N ARG A 32 -10.05 -3.00 -1.08
CA ARG A 32 -10.17 -1.75 -1.82
C ARG A 32 -9.08 -0.82 -1.29
N THR A 33 -8.28 -0.28 -2.21
CA THR A 33 -7.56 0.97 -2.02
C THR A 33 -8.50 1.94 -1.31
N GLU A 34 -8.19 2.29 -0.05
CA GLU A 34 -8.98 3.26 0.72
C GLU A 34 -8.98 4.57 -0.06
N ASP A 35 -10.15 5.19 -0.22
CA ASP A 35 -10.38 6.32 -1.14
C ASP A 35 -9.37 7.46 -0.90
N CYS A 36 -8.40 7.60 -1.80
CA CYS A 36 -7.40 8.65 -1.80
C CYS A 36 -7.93 9.92 -2.48
N SER A 37 -9.13 10.34 -2.05
CA SER A 37 -9.78 11.54 -2.54
C SER A 37 -8.95 12.80 -2.19
N PRO A 38 -9.04 13.87 -3.02
CA PRO A 38 -8.39 15.14 -2.69
C PRO A 38 -8.78 15.64 -1.30
N GLU A 39 -7.78 16.04 -0.52
CA GLU A 39 -7.96 16.55 0.82
C GLU A 39 -8.23 18.06 0.79
N VAL A 40 -8.96 18.59 1.76
CA VAL A 40 -9.15 20.03 1.95
C VAL A 40 -8.69 20.40 3.34
N ALA A 41 -7.83 21.41 3.45
CA ALA A 41 -7.38 21.90 4.75
C ALA A 41 -8.59 22.44 5.55
N PRO A 42 -8.70 22.14 6.85
CA PRO A 42 -9.84 22.56 7.66
C PRO A 42 -9.93 24.08 7.74
N ALA A 43 -11.14 24.60 7.93
CA ALA A 43 -11.35 26.04 8.09
C ALA A 43 -10.52 26.57 9.27
N GLY A 44 -9.73 27.63 9.03
CA GLY A 44 -8.83 28.20 10.04
C GLY A 44 -7.46 27.50 10.14
N ALA A 45 -7.15 26.53 9.26
CA ALA A 45 -5.81 25.98 9.14
C ALA A 45 -4.77 27.07 8.81
N GLY A 46 -3.55 26.89 9.32
CA GLY A 46 -2.42 27.75 9.00
C GLY A 46 -2.01 27.67 7.53
N PRO A 47 -1.27 28.68 7.01
CA PRO A 47 -0.82 28.69 5.62
C PRO A 47 0.11 27.52 5.28
N ASP A 48 0.90 27.03 6.24
CA ASP A 48 1.76 25.85 6.08
C ASP A 48 0.96 24.55 5.96
N ALA A 49 -0.14 24.42 6.71
CA ALA A 49 -1.06 23.30 6.60
C ALA A 49 -1.77 23.27 5.24
N VAL A 50 -2.23 24.44 4.75
CA VAL A 50 -2.82 24.58 3.41
C VAL A 50 -1.82 24.19 2.33
N ALA A 51 -0.60 24.74 2.39
CA ALA A 51 0.44 24.45 1.40
C ALA A 51 0.84 22.96 1.41
N TYR A 52 0.88 22.33 2.59
CA TYR A 52 1.12 20.90 2.72
C TYR A 52 0.01 20.06 2.08
N VAL A 53 -1.26 20.39 2.34
CA VAL A 53 -2.41 19.70 1.72
C VAL A 53 -2.37 19.86 0.20
N ASP A 54 -2.04 21.05 -0.31
CA ASP A 54 -1.90 21.27 -1.75
C ASP A 54 -0.76 20.44 -2.36
N ALA A 55 0.38 20.32 -1.68
CA ALA A 55 1.49 19.46 -2.11
C ALA A 55 1.10 17.98 -2.13
N VAL A 56 0.38 17.52 -1.10
CA VAL A 56 -0.17 16.14 -1.05
C VAL A 56 -1.09 15.93 -2.25
N ASN A 57 -2.09 16.80 -2.45
CA ASN A 57 -3.06 16.72 -3.54
C ASN A 57 -2.43 16.73 -4.93
N ARG A 58 -1.36 17.51 -5.16
CA ARG A 58 -0.62 17.49 -6.42
C ARG A 58 0.07 16.14 -6.67
N SER A 59 0.60 15.52 -5.62
CA SER A 59 1.30 14.23 -5.74
C SER A 59 0.37 13.02 -5.80
N THR A 60 -0.81 13.10 -5.19
CA THR A 60 -1.73 11.96 -5.01
C THR A 60 -2.12 11.28 -6.33
N PRO A 61 -2.54 11.98 -7.41
CA PRO A 61 -2.93 11.31 -8.65
C PRO A 61 -1.84 10.41 -9.25
N GLY A 62 -0.58 10.86 -9.21
CA GLY A 62 0.55 10.07 -9.70
C GLY A 62 0.82 8.85 -8.81
N ARG A 63 0.67 8.99 -7.49
CA ARG A 63 0.85 7.89 -6.53
C ARG A 63 -0.28 6.86 -6.64
N VAL A 64 -1.52 7.30 -6.85
CA VAL A 64 -2.68 6.42 -7.11
C VAL A 64 -2.44 5.65 -8.40
N ALA A 65 -2.07 6.32 -9.49
CA ALA A 65 -1.81 5.65 -10.77
C ALA A 65 -0.69 4.60 -10.68
N LEU A 66 0.38 4.89 -9.93
CA LEU A 66 1.44 3.92 -9.66
C LEU A 66 0.92 2.73 -8.82
N SER A 67 0.17 3.00 -7.77
CA SER A 67 -0.42 1.98 -6.90
C SER A 67 -1.32 1.03 -7.67
N ASP A 68 -2.19 1.58 -8.52
CA ASP A 68 -3.13 0.82 -9.36
C ASP A 68 -2.37 -0.03 -10.38
N LYS A 69 -1.26 0.49 -10.94
CA LYS A 69 -0.40 -0.25 -11.85
C LYS A 69 0.25 -1.46 -11.17
N ILE A 70 0.79 -1.28 -9.95
CA ILE A 70 1.38 -2.37 -9.15
C ILE A 70 0.31 -3.42 -8.81
N GLU A 71 -0.89 -2.98 -8.42
CA GLU A 71 -2.00 -3.89 -8.11
C GLU A 71 -2.43 -4.69 -9.36
N ALA A 72 -2.58 -4.03 -10.51
CA ALA A 72 -2.93 -4.66 -11.77
C ALA A 72 -1.88 -5.67 -12.26
N ALA A 73 -0.61 -5.48 -11.87
CA ALA A 73 0.48 -6.42 -12.12
C ALA A 73 0.55 -7.57 -11.07
N GLY A 74 -0.44 -7.71 -10.19
CA GLY A 74 -0.46 -8.74 -9.16
C GLY A 74 0.59 -8.52 -8.08
N MET A 75 0.85 -7.26 -7.71
CA MET A 75 1.90 -6.83 -6.77
C MET A 75 3.33 -7.08 -7.25
N GLN A 76 3.50 -7.35 -8.54
CA GLN A 76 4.82 -7.37 -9.18
C GLN A 76 5.23 -5.95 -9.54
N MET A 77 6.52 -5.68 -9.39
CA MET A 77 7.09 -4.35 -9.64
C MET A 77 8.20 -4.46 -10.66
N TYR A 78 8.24 -3.47 -11.55
CA TYR A 78 9.21 -3.39 -12.62
C TYR A 78 10.09 -2.15 -12.44
N ALA A 79 11.24 -2.11 -13.13
CA ALA A 79 12.19 -0.99 -13.02
C ALA A 79 11.55 0.37 -13.31
N GLU A 80 10.61 0.43 -14.25
CA GLU A 80 9.82 1.61 -14.59
C GLU A 80 8.92 2.11 -13.43
N ASP A 81 8.45 1.21 -12.56
CA ASP A 81 7.66 1.57 -11.38
C ASP A 81 8.55 2.22 -10.31
N LEU A 82 9.76 1.67 -10.12
CA LEU A 82 10.78 2.26 -9.24
C LEU A 82 11.20 3.65 -9.73
N GLN A 83 11.43 3.80 -11.04
CA GLN A 83 11.76 5.09 -11.64
C GLN A 83 10.62 6.11 -11.45
N THR A 84 9.37 5.67 -11.62
CA THR A 84 8.19 6.51 -11.39
C THR A 84 8.09 6.94 -9.93
N ALA A 85 8.30 6.02 -8.98
CA ALA A 85 8.29 6.32 -7.56
C ALA A 85 9.35 7.37 -7.17
N VAL A 86 10.59 7.20 -7.68
CA VAL A 86 11.67 8.17 -7.47
C VAL A 86 11.29 9.55 -7.99
N ALA A 87 10.75 9.63 -9.21
CA ALA A 87 10.33 10.91 -9.80
C ALA A 87 9.19 11.59 -9.01
N LEU A 88 8.21 10.81 -8.53
CA LEU A 88 7.12 11.31 -7.69
C LEU A 88 7.63 11.84 -6.35
N ASP A 89 8.59 11.17 -5.72
CA ASP A 89 9.18 11.62 -4.47
C ASP A 89 10.09 12.84 -4.66
N ASP A 90 10.83 12.93 -5.77
CA ASP A 90 11.62 14.12 -6.12
C ASP A 90 10.73 15.37 -6.29
N ALA A 91 9.61 15.24 -7.01
CA ALA A 91 8.64 16.32 -7.18
C ALA A 91 7.99 16.72 -5.83
N PHE A 92 7.61 15.73 -5.02
CA PHE A 92 7.01 15.99 -3.72
C PHE A 92 8.00 16.65 -2.74
N LEU A 93 9.27 16.23 -2.74
CA LEU A 93 10.33 16.86 -1.95
C LEU A 93 10.59 18.30 -2.40
N ALA A 94 10.56 18.57 -3.71
CA ALA A 94 10.67 19.93 -4.22
C ALA A 94 9.54 20.80 -3.66
N ASP A 95 8.29 20.34 -3.72
CA ASP A 95 7.14 21.03 -3.14
C ASP A 95 7.30 21.27 -1.64
N LEU A 96 7.63 20.23 -0.86
CA LEU A 96 7.79 20.34 0.60
C LEU A 96 8.83 21.38 1.00
N ARG A 97 9.94 21.46 0.27
CA ARG A 97 11.03 22.42 0.55
C ARG A 97 10.65 23.88 0.24
N THR A 98 9.58 24.11 -0.52
CA THR A 98 9.05 25.47 -0.74
C THR A 98 8.12 25.94 0.36
N ILE A 99 7.66 25.04 1.23
CA ILE A 99 6.71 25.38 2.30
C ILE A 99 7.44 26.03 3.47
N GLU A 100 7.01 27.24 3.83
CA GLU A 100 7.47 27.92 5.03
C GLU A 100 6.72 27.38 6.26
N PHE A 101 7.20 26.28 6.83
CA PHE A 101 6.62 25.72 8.06
C PHE A 101 6.81 26.66 9.25
N SER A 102 5.74 26.81 10.03
CA SER A 102 5.74 27.52 11.31
C SER A 102 6.78 26.94 12.28
N PRO A 103 7.28 27.72 13.26
CA PRO A 103 8.25 27.21 14.23
C PRO A 103 7.79 25.95 14.99
N ALA A 104 6.49 25.81 15.21
CA ALA A 104 5.91 24.64 15.88
C ALA A 104 5.95 23.38 14.99
N ALA A 105 5.67 23.51 13.68
CA ALA A 105 5.63 22.38 12.75
C ALA A 105 7.01 22.01 12.18
N ARG A 106 7.97 22.93 12.19
CA ARG A 106 9.28 22.76 11.54
C ARG A 106 10.04 21.49 11.94
N PRO A 107 10.17 21.11 13.22
CA PRO A 107 10.88 19.87 13.59
C PRO A 107 10.24 18.62 12.99
N ALA A 108 8.91 18.57 12.90
CA ALA A 108 8.19 17.45 12.29
C ALA A 108 8.33 17.46 10.75
N ALA A 109 8.33 18.65 10.14
CA ALA A 109 8.54 18.82 8.71
C ALA A 109 9.93 18.37 8.28
N ASP A 110 10.98 18.80 9.01
CA ASP A 110 12.37 18.41 8.73
C ASP A 110 12.54 16.89 8.83
N ARG A 111 11.97 16.26 9.87
CA ARG A 111 11.95 14.80 10.01
C ARG A 111 11.26 14.13 8.82
N PHE A 112 10.11 14.65 8.39
CA PHE A 112 9.37 14.08 7.28
C PHE A 112 10.12 14.19 5.94
N VAL A 113 10.75 15.34 5.67
CA VAL A 113 11.61 15.53 4.50
C VAL A 113 12.73 14.49 4.47
N VAL A 114 13.45 14.33 5.59
CA VAL A 114 14.52 13.32 5.70
C VAL A 114 13.98 11.90 5.48
N ALA A 115 12.82 11.55 6.05
CA ALA A 115 12.25 10.22 5.87
C ALA A 115 11.84 9.94 4.41
N VAL A 116 11.31 10.94 3.70
CA VAL A 116 11.02 10.83 2.26
C VAL A 116 12.31 10.70 1.44
N GLU A 117 13.36 11.47 1.76
CA GLU A 117 14.68 11.34 1.12
C GLU A 117 15.30 9.96 1.31
N GLN A 118 15.21 9.39 2.51
CA GLN A 118 15.73 8.05 2.82
C GLN A 118 15.00 6.97 2.03
N TYR A 119 13.67 7.02 1.98
CA TYR A 119 12.86 6.10 1.17
C TYR A 119 13.19 6.25 -0.33
N ARG A 120 13.23 7.48 -0.85
CA ARG A 120 13.62 7.75 -2.25
C ARG A 120 15.01 7.20 -2.57
N ALA A 121 15.98 7.34 -1.67
CA ALA A 121 17.32 6.79 -1.83
C ALA A 121 17.34 5.25 -1.79
N PHE A 122 16.48 4.64 -0.97
CA PHE A 122 16.29 3.19 -0.94
C PHE A 122 15.73 2.66 -2.27
N VAL A 123 14.66 3.27 -2.79
CA VAL A 123 14.08 2.90 -4.10
C VAL A 123 15.09 3.12 -5.23
N GLN A 124 15.90 4.19 -5.18
CA GLN A 124 16.99 4.40 -6.15
C GLN A 124 18.02 3.25 -6.11
N ARG A 125 18.44 2.80 -4.93
CA ARG A 125 19.36 1.65 -4.81
C ARG A 125 18.75 0.39 -5.40
N ALA A 126 17.44 0.19 -5.25
CA ALA A 126 16.72 -0.91 -5.86
C ALA A 126 16.65 -0.82 -7.38
N LEU A 127 16.45 0.39 -7.92
CA LEU A 127 16.50 0.63 -9.36
C LEU A 127 17.88 0.31 -9.94
N ASP A 128 18.94 0.68 -9.23
CA ASP A 128 20.32 0.46 -9.68
C ASP A 128 20.79 -0.99 -9.52
N ARG A 129 20.09 -1.81 -8.72
CA ARG A 129 20.50 -3.17 -8.34
C ARG A 129 19.31 -4.13 -8.35
N PRO A 130 19.08 -4.88 -9.45
CA PRO A 130 18.01 -5.85 -9.54
C PRO A 130 18.03 -6.86 -8.36
N GLY A 131 16.88 -7.06 -7.72
CA GLY A 131 16.72 -7.95 -6.55
C GLY A 131 17.06 -7.32 -5.20
N TYR A 132 17.43 -6.04 -5.13
CA TYR A 132 17.78 -5.37 -3.87
C TYR A 132 16.60 -5.33 -2.87
N LEU A 133 15.37 -5.01 -3.31
CA LEU A 133 14.18 -4.96 -2.44
C LEU A 133 13.96 -6.29 -1.71
N ASP A 134 13.93 -7.40 -2.46
CA ASP A 134 13.75 -8.73 -1.89
C ASP A 134 14.86 -9.14 -0.92
N ALA A 135 16.10 -8.70 -1.19
CA ALA A 135 17.24 -8.98 -0.32
C ALA A 135 17.28 -8.10 0.95
N HIS A 136 16.57 -6.96 0.97
CA HIS A 136 16.63 -5.96 2.03
C HIS A 136 15.26 -5.62 2.63
N ARG A 137 14.37 -6.62 2.77
CA ARG A 137 13.00 -6.44 3.32
C ARG A 137 12.97 -5.72 4.67
N ALA A 138 13.92 -5.98 5.56
CA ALA A 138 13.98 -5.28 6.85
C ALA A 138 14.32 -3.79 6.70
N GLU A 139 15.13 -3.42 5.70
CA GLU A 139 15.42 -2.02 5.38
C GLU A 139 14.19 -1.36 4.76
N ASP A 140 13.51 -2.06 3.84
CA ASP A 140 12.25 -1.65 3.22
C ASP A 140 11.18 -1.29 4.26
N ASP A 141 10.89 -2.26 5.15
CA ASP A 141 9.94 -2.07 6.25
C ASP A 141 10.32 -0.86 7.11
N ALA A 142 11.61 -0.71 7.46
CA ALA A 142 12.08 0.37 8.30
C ALA A 142 11.93 1.76 7.64
N VAL A 143 12.27 1.90 6.35
CA VAL A 143 12.14 3.19 5.65
C VAL A 143 10.67 3.57 5.40
N ASN A 144 9.81 2.58 5.14
CA ASN A 144 8.38 2.80 4.99
C ASN A 144 7.72 3.19 6.33
N ASP A 145 8.06 2.50 7.42
CA ASP A 145 7.55 2.79 8.75
C ASP A 145 7.97 4.19 9.23
N GLU A 146 9.24 4.55 9.04
CA GLU A 146 9.73 5.87 9.43
C GLU A 146 9.03 6.97 8.61
N ARG A 147 8.89 6.78 7.29
CA ARG A 147 8.16 7.72 6.44
C ARG A 147 6.70 7.88 6.86
N ALA A 148 6.02 6.78 7.16
CA ALA A 148 4.62 6.82 7.64
C ALA A 148 4.52 7.50 9.01
N SER A 149 5.44 7.21 9.92
CA SER A 149 5.51 7.79 11.26
C SER A 149 5.78 9.29 11.23
N ALA A 150 6.79 9.73 10.47
CA ALA A 150 7.12 11.13 10.29
C ALA A 150 5.99 11.91 9.61
N GLY A 151 5.33 11.31 8.60
CA GLY A 151 4.16 11.92 7.95
C GLY A 151 2.99 12.14 8.92
N ARG A 152 2.71 11.17 9.80
CA ARG A 152 1.70 11.34 10.87
C ARG A 152 2.07 12.47 11.83
N ALA A 153 3.32 12.53 12.26
CA ALA A 153 3.79 13.57 13.17
C ALA A 153 3.69 14.98 12.55
N LEU A 154 4.02 15.12 11.26
CA LEU A 154 3.84 16.40 10.56
C LEU A 154 2.36 16.80 10.48
N ARG A 155 1.48 15.88 10.10
CA ARG A 155 0.02 16.16 10.05
C ARG A 155 -0.52 16.59 11.40
N GLU A 156 -0.11 15.91 12.47
CA GLU A 156 -0.48 16.30 13.85
C GLU A 156 0.01 17.70 14.19
N ALA A 157 1.26 18.04 13.87
CA ALA A 157 1.82 19.37 14.12
C ALA A 157 1.14 20.48 13.29
N LEU A 158 0.59 20.13 12.13
CA LEU A 158 -0.20 21.03 11.26
C LEU A 158 -1.69 21.09 11.65
N GLY A 159 -2.13 20.34 12.66
CA GLY A 159 -3.54 20.25 13.05
C GLY A 159 -4.42 19.58 11.99
N LEU A 160 -3.86 18.69 11.19
CA LEU A 160 -4.56 17.92 10.15
C LEU A 160 -4.96 16.54 10.66
N ASP A 161 -6.13 16.07 10.23
CA ASP A 161 -6.59 14.71 10.52
C ASP A 161 -5.67 13.65 9.93
N ARG A 162 -5.69 12.43 10.46
CA ARG A 162 -4.95 11.31 9.86
C ARG A 162 -5.59 10.92 8.53
N THR A 163 -4.77 10.64 7.53
CA THR A 163 -5.24 10.07 6.27
C THR A 163 -5.46 8.56 6.43
N SER A 164 -6.55 8.05 5.86
CA SER A 164 -6.77 6.61 5.65
C SER A 164 -6.29 6.15 4.28
N CYS A 165 -5.77 7.03 3.43
CA CYS A 165 -5.29 6.65 2.10
C CYS A 165 -4.12 5.66 2.23
N ARG A 166 -4.30 4.46 1.66
CA ARG A 166 -3.28 3.42 1.54
C ARG A 166 -3.00 3.16 0.08
N LEU A 167 -1.75 3.23 -0.29
CA LEU A 167 -1.29 3.04 -1.67
C LEU A 167 -0.20 1.98 -1.69
N ASN A 168 -0.21 1.17 -2.74
CA ASN A 168 0.91 0.30 -3.08
C ASN A 168 2.09 1.15 -3.50
N ARG A 169 3.28 0.76 -3.05
CA ARG A 169 4.53 1.46 -3.32
C ARG A 169 5.62 0.41 -3.53
N PRO A 170 6.73 0.79 -4.17
CA PRO A 170 7.91 -0.05 -4.18
C PRO A 170 8.56 -0.32 -2.83
#